data_AF-A0A534QSL9-F1
#
_entry.id   AF-A0A534QSL9-F1
#
_cell.length_a   1.000
_cell.length_b   1.000
_cell.length_c   1.000
_cell.angle_alpha   90.00
_cell.angle_beta   90.00
_cell.angle_gamma   90.00
#
_symmetry.space_group_name_H-M   'P 1'
#
loop_
_entity.id
_entity.type
_entity.pdbx_description
1 polymer ?
#
loop_
_entity_poly.entity_id
_entity_poly.type
_entity_poly.pdbx_seq_one_letter_code
_entity_poly.pdbx_strand_id
1 'polypeptide(L)'
;MAVRAQEIGGRAAMPPRAGGTLRILRGMREDPLGLLAATRREHGDVVVFRFFFWRVTLVTHPDGVRHVLQERHTNYSKDNLDYRMLKPVLGDGLLTSEGALWLRQRRLIQPAFHRERIAALGELMTARTELMLDRWDAMRGEVLDVAAEM
;
A
#
# COMPACT_ATOMS: atom_id res chain seq x y z
N MET A 1 -16.78 11.56 -0.27
CA MET A 1 -18.01 11.02 0.34
C MET A 1 -17.62 9.85 1.23
N ALA A 2 -18.10 9.80 2.47
CA ALA A 2 -17.77 8.74 3.41
C ALA A 2 -18.55 7.46 3.08
N VAL A 3 -17.85 6.33 2.94
CA VAL A 3 -18.45 5.00 2.87
C VAL A 3 -19.36 4.80 4.07
N ARG A 4 -20.62 4.49 3.84
CA ARG A 4 -21.47 3.99 4.93
C ARG A 4 -21.08 2.54 5.15
N ALA A 5 -20.71 2.20 6.39
CA ALA A 5 -20.41 0.82 6.79
C ALA A 5 -21.55 -0.18 6.44
N GLN A 6 -22.77 0.32 6.24
CA GLN A 6 -23.93 -0.45 5.75
C GLN A 6 -23.80 -0.96 4.30
N GLU A 7 -22.99 -0.34 3.44
CA GLU A 7 -22.87 -0.73 2.02
C GLU A 7 -21.97 -1.96 1.81
N ILE A 8 -21.15 -2.32 2.80
CA ILE A 8 -20.16 -3.41 2.75
C ILE A 8 -20.53 -4.59 3.67
N GLY A 9 -21.78 -4.68 4.13
CA GLY A 9 -22.29 -5.81 4.91
C GLY A 9 -21.66 -6.00 6.31
N GLY A 10 -20.75 -5.12 6.72
CA GLY A 10 -20.04 -5.20 7.99
C GLY A 10 -20.78 -4.51 9.13
N ARG A 11 -20.84 -5.18 10.30
CA ARG A 11 -21.20 -4.51 11.56
C ARG A 11 -20.18 -3.39 11.82
N ALA A 12 -20.63 -2.14 11.77
CA ALA A 12 -19.80 -0.99 12.10
C ALA A 12 -19.43 -1.03 13.59
N ALA A 13 -18.31 -1.67 13.93
CA ALA A 13 -17.74 -1.55 15.25
C ALA A 13 -17.03 -0.19 15.33
N MET A 14 -17.62 0.74 16.09
CA MET A 14 -17.00 2.03 16.38
C MET A 14 -15.97 1.81 17.52
N PRO A 15 -14.65 1.97 17.29
CA PRO A 15 -13.67 1.86 18.36
C PRO A 15 -13.65 3.14 19.22
N PRO A 16 -13.15 3.05 20.46
CA PRO A 16 -13.55 3.93 21.57
C PRO A 16 -12.98 5.35 21.49
N ARG A 17 -13.73 6.32 22.02
CA ARG A 17 -13.31 7.72 22.18
C ARG A 17 -12.36 7.90 23.37
N ALA A 18 -11.48 8.89 23.22
CA ALA A 18 -10.61 9.50 24.24
C ALA A 18 -9.61 8.55 24.92
N GLY A 19 -8.65 8.05 24.14
CA GLY A 19 -7.55 7.18 24.58
C GLY A 19 -6.98 6.34 23.44
N GLY A 20 -7.81 6.08 22.42
CA GLY A 20 -7.45 5.33 21.22
C GLY A 20 -6.45 6.03 20.30
N THR A 21 -6.42 7.38 20.21
CA THR A 21 -5.57 8.07 19.23
C THR A 21 -4.08 7.90 19.52
N LEU A 22 -3.66 7.99 20.79
CA LEU A 22 -2.25 7.79 21.17
C LEU A 22 -1.83 6.33 20.95
N ARG A 23 -2.72 5.38 21.27
CA ARG A 23 -2.51 3.95 20.99
C ARG A 23 -2.38 3.68 19.50
N ILE A 24 -3.22 4.30 18.67
CA ILE A 24 -3.17 4.16 17.20
C ILE A 24 -1.88 4.79 16.67
N LEU A 25 -1.51 6.00 17.12
CA LEU A 25 -0.27 6.66 16.69
C LEU A 25 0.98 5.85 17.04
N ARG A 26 1.04 5.36 18.29
CA ARG A 26 2.14 4.53 18.76
C ARG A 26 2.19 3.20 18.00
N GLY A 27 1.05 2.52 17.88
CA GLY A 27 0.94 1.27 17.12
C GLY A 27 1.33 1.44 15.65
N MET A 28 0.90 2.52 15.00
CA MET A 28 1.29 2.80 13.61
C MET A 28 2.80 3.04 13.43
N ARG A 29 3.50 3.49 14.48
CA ARG A 29 4.95 3.72 14.45
C ARG A 29 5.76 2.47 14.81
N GLU A 30 5.34 1.73 15.83
CA GLU A 30 6.10 0.59 16.37
C GLU A 30 5.74 -0.72 15.67
N ASP A 31 4.45 -0.99 15.43
CA ASP A 31 3.96 -2.22 14.80
C ASP A 31 2.62 -1.97 14.07
N PRO A 32 2.67 -1.38 12.86
CA PRO A 32 1.46 -1.04 12.12
C PRO A 32 0.66 -2.28 11.72
N LEU A 33 1.33 -3.38 11.35
CA LEU A 33 0.67 -4.60 10.92
C LEU A 33 -0.02 -5.30 12.09
N GLY A 34 0.64 -5.38 13.25
CA GLY A 34 0.04 -5.93 14.46
C GLY A 34 -1.15 -5.11 14.94
N LEU A 35 -1.07 -3.78 14.85
CA LEU A 35 -2.21 -2.90 15.15
C LEU A 35 -3.41 -3.21 14.25
N LEU A 36 -3.21 -3.30 12.93
CA LEU A 36 -4.28 -3.59 11.97
C LEU A 36 -4.87 -5.00 12.19
N ALA A 37 -4.02 -6.00 12.41
CA ALA A 37 -4.43 -7.37 12.67
C ALA A 37 -5.21 -7.50 13.99
N ALA A 38 -4.74 -6.86 15.06
CA ALA A 38 -5.45 -6.83 16.34
C ALA A 38 -6.80 -6.12 16.22
N THR A 39 -6.85 -4.99 15.52
CA THR A 39 -8.09 -4.24 15.27
C THR A 39 -9.12 -5.09 14.54
N ARG A 40 -8.69 -5.84 13.51
CA ARG A 40 -9.56 -6.80 12.81
C ARG A 40 -10.09 -7.89 13.75
N ARG A 41 -9.22 -8.48 14.58
CA ARG A 41 -9.62 -9.55 15.53
C ARG A 41 -10.64 -9.06 16.56
N GLU A 42 -10.46 -7.84 17.07
CA GLU A 42 -11.28 -7.29 18.15
C GLU A 42 -12.62 -6.72 17.66
N HIS A 43 -12.62 -6.13 16.46
CA HIS A 43 -13.74 -5.31 15.97
C HIS A 43 -14.37 -5.83 14.66
N GLY A 44 -13.83 -6.90 14.08
CA GLY A 44 -14.32 -7.50 12.85
C GLY A 44 -13.70 -6.88 11.59
N ASP A 45 -14.27 -7.21 10.44
CA ASP A 45 -13.61 -6.94 9.15
C ASP A 45 -13.83 -5.52 8.58
N VAL A 46 -14.69 -4.72 9.20
CA VAL A 46 -14.94 -3.33 8.82
C VAL A 46 -14.94 -2.44 10.07
N VAL A 47 -13.91 -1.62 10.21
CA VAL A 47 -13.70 -0.80 11.41
C VAL A 47 -13.53 0.66 11.01
N VAL A 48 -14.28 1.55 11.66
CA VAL A 48 -14.23 2.99 11.36
C VAL A 48 -13.67 3.72 12.57
N PHE A 49 -12.49 4.33 12.44
CA PHE A 49 -11.86 5.09 13.52
C PHE A 49 -11.56 6.53 13.09
N ARG A 50 -11.34 7.40 14.08
CA ARG A 50 -10.90 8.78 13.84
C ARG A 50 -9.40 8.87 14.07
N PHE A 51 -8.66 9.21 13.03
CA PHE A 51 -7.24 9.53 13.13
C PHE A 51 -7.08 11.05 13.11
N PHE A 52 -6.79 11.61 14.29
CA PHE A 52 -6.77 13.05 14.55
C PHE A 52 -8.09 13.72 14.12
N PHE A 53 -8.14 14.32 12.92
CA PHE A 53 -9.34 14.92 12.31
C PHE A 53 -9.91 14.16 11.11
N TRP A 54 -9.26 13.10 10.63
CA TRP A 54 -9.76 12.27 9.54
C TRP A 54 -10.56 11.08 10.05
N ARG A 55 -11.59 10.70 9.29
CA ARG A 55 -12.32 9.46 9.47
C ARG A 55 -11.72 8.40 8.55
N VAL A 56 -11.15 7.36 9.14
CA VAL A 56 -10.49 6.26 8.42
C VAL A 56 -11.36 5.01 8.55
N THR A 57 -11.53 4.29 7.45
CA THR A 57 -12.25 3.01 7.41
C THR A 57 -11.27 1.92 7.01
N LEU A 58 -11.04 0.98 7.92
CA LEU A 58 -10.29 -0.24 7.67
C LEU A 58 -11.25 -1.30 7.12
N VAL A 59 -10.95 -1.81 5.93
CA VAL A 59 -11.71 -2.88 5.27
C VAL A 59 -10.76 -4.06 5.05
N THR A 60 -11.02 -5.19 5.70
CA THR A 60 -10.16 -6.39 5.60
C THR A 60 -10.87 -7.59 5.00
N HIS A 61 -12.21 -7.57 4.89
CA HIS A 61 -12.93 -8.67 4.24
C HIS A 61 -12.65 -8.68 2.73
N PRO A 62 -12.37 -9.84 2.10
CA PRO A 62 -12.09 -9.93 0.66
C PRO A 62 -13.17 -9.28 -0.21
N ASP A 63 -14.45 -9.48 0.12
CA ASP A 63 -15.56 -8.87 -0.61
C ASP A 63 -15.55 -7.34 -0.52
N GLY A 64 -15.23 -6.80 0.67
CA GLY A 64 -15.10 -5.35 0.86
C GLY A 64 -13.90 -4.78 0.11
N VAL A 65 -12.77 -5.51 0.09
CA VAL A 65 -11.58 -5.12 -0.67
C VAL A 65 -11.88 -5.13 -2.17
N ARG A 66 -12.55 -6.15 -2.68
CA ARG A 66 -12.99 -6.24 -4.08
C ARG A 66 -13.95 -5.09 -4.43
N HIS A 67 -14.91 -4.82 -3.56
CA HIS A 67 -15.86 -3.72 -3.74
C HIS A 67 -15.14 -2.37 -3.89
N VAL A 68 -14.22 -2.07 -2.97
CA VAL A 68 -13.49 -0.79 -2.96
C VAL A 68 -12.49 -0.68 -4.10
N LEU A 69 -11.67 -1.72 -4.34
CA LEU A 69 -10.53 -1.64 -5.25
C LEU A 69 -10.84 -2.03 -6.69
N GLN A 70 -11.95 -2.74 -6.96
CA GLN A 70 -12.30 -3.21 -8.30
C GLN A 70 -13.67 -2.68 -8.74
N GLU A 71 -14.74 -3.06 -8.04
CA GLU A 71 -16.12 -2.86 -8.51
C GLU A 71 -16.57 -1.40 -8.47
N ARG A 72 -16.19 -0.68 -7.41
CA ARG A 72 -16.59 0.71 -7.16
C ARG A 72 -15.41 1.65 -7.02
N HIS A 73 -14.25 1.31 -7.56
CA HIS A 73 -13.01 2.09 -7.42
C HIS A 73 -13.15 3.57 -7.79
N THR A 74 -14.03 3.92 -8.74
CA THR A 74 -14.30 5.32 -9.13
C THR A 74 -14.95 6.16 -8.03
N ASN A 75 -15.55 5.53 -7.01
CA ASN A 75 -16.13 6.22 -5.85
C ASN A 75 -15.07 6.64 -4.82
N TYR A 76 -13.83 6.15 -4.97
CA TYR A 76 -12.74 6.33 -4.02
C TYR A 76 -11.60 7.10 -4.70
N SER A 77 -11.48 8.39 -4.36
CA SER A 77 -10.40 9.22 -4.87
C SER A 77 -9.15 9.11 -4.02
N LYS A 78 -8.01 9.24 -4.68
CA LYS A 78 -6.68 9.51 -4.13
C LYS A 78 -6.54 10.92 -3.58
N ASP A 79 -7.57 11.79 -3.62
CA ASP A 79 -7.56 13.07 -2.89
C ASP A 79 -7.65 12.84 -1.37
N ASN A 80 -6.56 12.37 -0.80
CA ASN A 80 -6.37 12.17 0.62
C ASN A 80 -4.99 12.69 1.05
N LEU A 81 -4.73 12.71 2.35
CA LEU A 81 -3.49 13.24 2.91
C LEU A 81 -2.26 12.57 2.28
N ASP A 82 -2.26 11.25 2.18
CA ASP A 82 -1.08 10.47 1.79
C ASP A 82 -0.62 10.86 0.38
N TYR A 83 -1.54 10.91 -0.58
CA TYR A 83 -1.22 11.35 -1.93
C TYR A 83 -0.91 12.85 -2.03
N ARG A 84 -1.53 13.69 -1.19
CA ARG A 84 -1.19 15.13 -1.12
C ARG A 84 0.24 15.36 -0.61
N MET A 85 0.75 14.49 0.26
CA MET A 85 2.13 14.52 0.74
C MET A 85 3.12 13.97 -0.29
N LEU A 86 2.71 12.99 -1.10
CA LEU A 86 3.55 12.41 -2.16
C LEU A 86 3.64 13.29 -3.42
N LYS A 87 2.58 14.05 -3.73
CA LYS A 87 2.46 14.83 -4.97
C LYS A 87 3.59 15.85 -5.21
N PRO A 88 4.11 16.59 -4.20
CA PRO A 88 5.22 17.52 -4.40
C PRO A 88 6.52 16.85 -4.86
N VAL A 89 6.75 15.59 -4.45
CA VAL A 89 7.97 14.84 -4.80
C VAL A 89 7.80 14.12 -6.12
N LEU A 90 6.63 13.51 -6.35
CA LEU A 90 6.37 12.62 -7.48
C LEU A 90 5.68 13.30 -8.66
N GLY A 91 5.24 14.55 -8.51
CA GLY A 91 4.46 15.29 -9.50
C GLY A 91 3.12 14.63 -9.83
N ASP A 92 2.59 14.89 -11.02
CA ASP A 92 1.41 14.23 -11.59
C ASP A 92 1.83 12.98 -12.37
N GLY A 93 2.12 11.89 -11.67
CA GLY A 93 2.54 10.60 -12.23
C GLY A 93 1.52 9.47 -12.01
N LEU A 94 1.85 8.24 -12.40
CA LEU A 94 0.94 7.08 -12.29
C LEU A 94 0.40 6.84 -10.88
N LEU A 95 1.20 7.13 -9.85
CA LEU A 95 0.79 6.98 -8.46
C LEU A 95 -0.21 8.06 -8.06
N THR A 96 0.06 9.32 -8.38
CA THR A 96 -0.64 10.51 -7.86
C THR A 96 -1.78 10.99 -8.76
N SER A 97 -1.82 10.55 -10.02
CA SER A 97 -2.85 10.92 -11.00
C SER A 97 -4.09 10.02 -10.89
N GLU A 98 -5.22 10.55 -11.37
CA GLU A 98 -6.50 9.85 -11.50
C GLU A 98 -7.17 10.09 -12.86
N GLY A 99 -8.23 9.33 -13.14
CA GLY A 99 -9.11 9.53 -14.29
C GLY A 99 -8.38 9.46 -15.64
N ALA A 100 -8.70 10.41 -16.53
CA ALA A 100 -8.19 10.42 -17.90
C ALA A 100 -6.66 10.61 -17.97
N LEU A 101 -6.08 11.43 -17.09
CA LEU A 101 -4.63 11.64 -17.04
C LEU A 101 -3.90 10.35 -16.68
N TRP A 102 -4.35 9.69 -15.60
CA TRP A 102 -3.83 8.39 -15.19
C TRP A 102 -3.95 7.35 -16.31
N LEU A 103 -5.12 7.27 -16.96
CA LEU A 103 -5.37 6.29 -18.02
C LEU A 103 -4.42 6.51 -19.22
N ARG A 104 -4.19 7.78 -19.60
CA ARG A 104 -3.23 8.13 -20.66
C ARG A 104 -1.82 7.69 -20.28
N GLN A 105 -1.35 8.04 -19.09
CA GLN A 105 -0.02 7.65 -18.61
C GLN A 105 0.14 6.14 -18.51
N ARG A 106 -0.90 5.42 -18.06
CA ARG A 106 -0.86 3.96 -17.94
C ARG A 106 -0.79 3.29 -19.30
N ARG A 107 -1.51 3.78 -20.30
CA ARG A 107 -1.41 3.27 -21.68
C ARG A 107 -0.02 3.50 -22.27
N LEU A 108 0.61 4.64 -21.98
CA LEU A 108 1.95 4.94 -22.47
C LEU A 108 3.02 3.99 -21.88
N ILE A 109 2.91 3.64 -20.60
CA ILE A 109 3.91 2.77 -19.94
C ILE A 109 3.65 1.28 -20.15
N GLN A 110 2.40 0.87 -20.41
CA GLN A 110 2.02 -0.55 -20.47
C GLN A 110 2.90 -1.39 -21.40
N PRO A 111 3.38 -0.89 -22.56
CA PRO A 111 4.25 -1.67 -23.43
C PRO A 111 5.59 -2.09 -22.80
N ALA A 112 6.11 -1.32 -21.84
CA ALA A 112 7.32 -1.68 -21.09
C ALA A 112 7.14 -2.91 -20.20
N PHE A 113 5.88 -3.28 -19.91
CA PHE A 113 5.50 -4.44 -19.10
C PHE A 113 5.00 -5.61 -19.96
N HIS A 114 5.25 -5.62 -21.27
CA HIS A 114 5.01 -6.82 -22.08
C HIS A 114 5.94 -7.97 -21.68
N ARG A 115 5.46 -9.20 -21.88
CA ARG A 115 6.16 -10.44 -21.52
C ARG A 115 7.62 -10.45 -21.99
N GLU A 116 7.89 -10.06 -23.23
CA GLU A 116 9.25 -10.03 -23.80
C GLU A 116 10.16 -9.01 -23.10
N ARG A 117 9.62 -7.84 -22.73
CA ARG A 117 10.37 -6.81 -21.99
C ARG A 117 10.67 -7.24 -20.56
N ILE A 118 9.69 -7.89 -19.90
CA ILE A 118 9.88 -8.45 -18.56
C ILE A 118 10.92 -9.59 -18.60
N ALA A 119 10.88 -10.45 -19.61
CA ALA A 119 11.86 -11.52 -19.77
C ALA A 119 13.28 -10.97 -19.93
N ALA A 120 13.48 -9.99 -20.81
CA ALA A 120 14.77 -9.32 -20.98
C ALA A 120 15.24 -8.60 -19.71
N LEU A 121 14.33 -7.99 -18.96
CA LEU A 121 14.65 -7.41 -17.65
C LEU A 121 15.12 -8.50 -16.66
N GLY A 122 14.49 -9.67 -16.68
CA GLY A 122 14.90 -10.83 -15.88
C GLY A 122 16.32 -11.28 -16.19
N GLU A 123 16.69 -11.38 -17.47
CA GLU A 123 18.07 -11.73 -17.88
C GLU A 123 19.09 -10.72 -17.36
N LEU A 124 18.79 -9.41 -17.44
CA LEU A 124 19.64 -8.36 -16.90
C LEU A 124 19.77 -8.45 -15.37
N MET A 125 18.67 -8.71 -14.66
CA MET A 125 18.69 -8.91 -13.22
C MET A 125 19.57 -10.12 -12.85
N THR A 126 19.38 -11.26 -13.53
CA THR A 126 20.18 -12.47 -13.30
C THR A 126 21.67 -12.22 -13.50
N ALA A 127 22.06 -11.60 -14.63
CA ALA A 127 23.46 -11.30 -14.90
C ALA A 127 24.07 -10.38 -13.83
N ARG A 128 23.31 -9.41 -13.31
CA ARG A 128 23.78 -8.52 -12.22
C ARG A 128 23.88 -9.26 -10.89
N THR A 129 22.94 -10.15 -10.60
CA THR A 129 22.97 -10.99 -9.41
C THR A 129 24.17 -11.95 -9.45
N GLU A 130 24.49 -12.55 -10.59
CA GLU A 130 25.67 -13.41 -10.74
C GLU A 130 26.97 -12.66 -10.41
N LEU A 131 27.15 -11.44 -10.95
CA LEU A 131 28.31 -10.59 -10.61
C LEU A 131 28.37 -10.24 -9.11
N MET A 132 27.22 -10.00 -8.49
CA MET A 132 27.15 -9.76 -7.05
C MET A 132 27.57 -11.00 -6.25
N LEU A 133 27.10 -12.19 -6.65
CA LEU A 133 27.42 -13.46 -6.02
C LEU A 133 28.89 -13.84 -6.16
N ASP A 134 29.51 -13.59 -7.33
CA ASP A 134 30.95 -13.81 -7.53
C ASP A 134 31.79 -12.98 -6.56
N ARG A 135 31.38 -11.73 -6.31
CA ARG A 135 32.04 -10.86 -5.34
C ARG A 135 31.85 -11.36 -3.91
N TRP A 136 30.65 -11.81 -3.55
CA TRP A 136 30.40 -12.37 -2.22
C TRP A 136 31.18 -13.67 -2.00
N ASP A 137 31.36 -14.49 -3.04
CA ASP A 137 32.17 -15.70 -2.97
C ASP A 137 33.64 -15.39 -2.69
N ALA A 138 34.17 -14.31 -3.27
CA ALA A 138 35.52 -13.82 -2.97
C ALA A 138 35.69 -13.33 -1.52
N MET A 139 34.59 -12.94 -0.85
CA MET A 139 34.54 -12.48 0.55
C MET A 139 34.11 -13.61 1.51
N ARG A 140 34.19 -14.86 1.08
CA ARG A 140 33.73 -16.02 1.85
C ARG A 140 34.38 -16.06 3.25
N GLY A 141 33.53 -16.19 4.26
CA GLY A 141 33.93 -16.21 5.67
C GLY A 141 33.78 -14.86 6.37
N GLU A 142 33.49 -13.78 5.63
CA GLU A 142 33.14 -12.48 6.19
C GLU A 142 31.65 -12.37 6.50
N VAL A 143 31.30 -11.49 7.44
CA VAL A 143 29.90 -11.12 7.73
C VAL A 143 29.51 -9.97 6.81
N LEU A 144 28.49 -10.20 5.99
CA LEU A 144 27.97 -9.22 5.04
C LEU A 144 26.63 -8.64 5.52
N ASP A 145 26.45 -7.33 5.36
CA ASP A 145 25.14 -6.67 5.50
C ASP A 145 24.41 -6.73 4.16
N VAL A 146 23.43 -7.64 4.05
CA VAL A 146 22.65 -7.85 2.83
C VAL A 146 21.94 -6.57 2.38
N ALA A 147 21.52 -5.69 3.29
CA ALA A 147 20.81 -4.46 2.93
C ALA A 147 21.73 -3.38 2.33
N ALA A 148 23.02 -3.39 2.69
CA ALA A 148 24.02 -2.51 2.07
C ALA A 148 24.48 -3.05 0.70
N GLU A 149 24.29 -4.34 0.47
CA GLU A 149 24.81 -5.07 -0.68
C GLU A 149 23.78 -5.26 -1.82
N MET A 150 22.49 -5.08 -1.53
CA MET A 150 21.36 -5.10 -2.49
C MET A 150 20.90 -3.69 -2.86
#